data_AF-A0A419W950-F1
#
_entry.id   AF-A0A419W950-F1
#
_cell.length_a   1.000
_cell.length_b   1.000
_cell.length_c   1.000
_cell.angle_alpha   90.00
_cell.angle_beta   90.00
_cell.angle_gamma   90.00
#
_symmetry.space_group_name_H-M   'P 1'
#
loop_
_entity.id
_entity.type
_entity.pdbx_description
1 polymer ?
#
loop_
_entity_poly.entity_id
_entity_poly.type
_entity_poly.pdbx_seq_one_letter_code
_entity_poly.pdbx_strand_id
1 'polypeptide(L)'
;MKLRNTILVVCCLGLLVSCETNELAQYASNDRVKPYYEPAPFGMSYIDRGSVVIGPDDEIYQENTEAKRVSVEAFWMDETEITNNEYRQFVYWVRDSIARTMLSEQFPEFMRTEDERDNPLDYPHLNWEDPIEWDNPDFQEALQDLYLEADDRVFFQKSIDARKLIYNYQWVDYQQAAESRNKYNFETQSYNGTVTDIDGNVIPIANRKSFVFNETTPVYPDTLCWVRDFTYSYNDPMTEKYFWHVAFDDYPLVGVTWQQANAFCNWRTKIFNDYQRQSNSVDVFDYRLPTEVEWEYAARGGVERTLYPWGSYYIRNQMGCFIANFKPRRGNYVADSNHSTTTMPVGSYAPNNKRLYDMAGNVAEWTSTAFHESAYEYMSDFNPNVQYAARPDDPPVLKRKVIRGGSWKDVAYFLRNGTRSFEYQDSAKSYIGFRCVKTSFVDEFKLKK
;
A
#
# COMPACT_ATOMS: atom_id res chain seq x y z
N MET A 1 20.79 41.68 -75.07
CA MET A 1 20.18 40.80 -76.08
C MET A 1 20.08 39.40 -75.47
N LYS A 2 18.85 38.88 -75.33
CA LYS A 2 18.43 37.47 -75.09
C LYS A 2 18.65 36.81 -73.71
N LEU A 3 17.54 36.78 -72.96
CA LEU A 3 16.91 35.63 -72.26
C LEU A 3 17.61 34.26 -72.33
N ARG A 4 17.74 33.59 -71.18
CA ARG A 4 17.23 32.21 -70.97
C ARG A 4 17.31 31.74 -69.51
N ASN A 5 16.20 31.14 -69.07
CA ASN A 5 16.04 30.15 -67.98
C ASN A 5 15.81 30.66 -66.53
N THR A 6 14.59 31.14 -66.29
CA THR A 6 13.93 31.14 -64.97
C THR A 6 12.70 30.24 -65.02
N ILE A 7 12.89 28.92 -64.97
CA ILE A 7 11.83 27.92 -64.73
C ILE A 7 12.45 26.80 -63.90
N LEU A 8 12.36 26.91 -62.56
CA LEU A 8 12.36 25.81 -61.58
C LEU A 8 12.41 26.36 -60.14
N VAL A 9 11.35 27.06 -59.70
CA VAL A 9 11.16 27.38 -58.26
C VAL A 9 9.71 27.11 -57.78
N VAL A 10 8.81 26.60 -58.62
CA VAL A 10 7.37 26.50 -58.26
C VAL A 10 6.92 25.09 -57.82
N CYS A 11 7.81 24.13 -57.55
CA CYS A 11 7.40 22.76 -57.19
C CYS A 11 7.80 22.23 -55.80
N CYS A 12 8.33 23.05 -54.87
CA CYS A 12 8.71 22.54 -53.55
C CYS A 12 8.19 23.36 -52.35
N LEU A 13 7.15 24.18 -52.52
CA LEU A 13 6.58 25.01 -51.44
C LEU A 13 5.07 24.78 -51.22
N GLY A 14 4.53 23.65 -51.69
CA GLY A 14 3.11 23.29 -51.57
C GLY A 14 2.84 21.93 -50.93
N LEU A 15 3.73 21.42 -50.07
CA LEU A 15 3.55 20.14 -49.36
C LEU A 15 3.79 20.24 -47.84
N LEU A 16 3.63 21.43 -47.27
CA LEU A 16 3.65 21.65 -45.82
C LEU A 16 2.43 22.49 -45.45
N VAL A 17 1.26 21.85 -45.35
CA VAL A 17 0.19 22.07 -44.35
C VAL A 17 -0.92 21.08 -44.73
N SER A 18 -0.85 19.90 -44.15
CA SER A 18 -2.01 19.04 -43.90
C SER A 18 -1.74 18.28 -42.61
N CYS A 19 -1.64 19.04 -41.51
CA CYS A 19 -2.22 18.54 -40.28
C CYS A 19 -3.69 18.90 -40.41
N GLU A 20 -4.52 17.92 -40.79
CA GLU A 20 -5.95 18.01 -40.53
C GLU A 20 -6.09 18.30 -39.02
N THR A 21 -6.46 19.55 -38.71
CA THR A 21 -7.04 19.86 -37.42
C THR A 21 -8.26 18.99 -37.29
N ASN A 22 -8.17 18.03 -36.38
CA ASN A 22 -9.21 17.06 -36.07
C ASN A 22 -10.50 17.83 -35.73
N GLU A 23 -11.39 18.06 -36.70
CA GLU A 23 -12.64 18.82 -36.49
C GLU A 23 -13.54 18.14 -35.43
N LEU A 24 -13.34 16.84 -35.18
CA LEU A 24 -13.93 16.09 -34.07
C LEU A 24 -13.52 16.60 -32.68
N ALA A 25 -12.33 17.21 -32.54
CA ALA A 25 -11.89 17.77 -31.26
C ALA A 25 -12.67 19.03 -30.89
N GLN A 26 -13.20 19.79 -31.85
CA GLN A 26 -14.05 20.96 -31.57
C GLN A 26 -15.44 20.55 -31.05
N TYR A 27 -15.97 19.41 -31.49
CA TYR A 27 -17.24 18.87 -30.95
C TYR A 27 -17.07 18.20 -29.57
N ALA A 28 -15.84 17.82 -29.20
CA ALA A 28 -15.51 17.25 -27.89
C ALA A 28 -14.88 18.24 -26.90
N SER A 29 -14.53 19.45 -27.35
CA SER A 29 -13.93 20.51 -26.52
C SER A 29 -14.97 21.10 -25.59
N ASN A 30 -15.12 20.48 -24.43
CA ASN A 30 -15.87 21.08 -23.35
C ASN A 30 -14.94 22.11 -22.67
N ASP A 31 -15.07 23.40 -23.04
CA ASP A 31 -14.32 24.54 -22.46
C ASP A 31 -14.56 24.72 -20.94
N ARG A 32 -15.27 23.79 -20.30
CA ARG A 32 -15.59 23.74 -18.87
C ARG A 32 -14.70 22.79 -18.07
N VAL A 33 -13.80 22.01 -18.71
CA VAL A 33 -12.93 21.08 -17.99
C VAL A 33 -11.70 21.82 -17.48
N LYS A 34 -11.67 22.11 -16.17
CA LYS A 34 -10.45 22.58 -15.51
C LYS A 34 -9.35 21.51 -15.67
N PRO A 35 -8.09 21.90 -15.93
CA PRO A 35 -7.00 20.94 -15.99
C PRO A 35 -6.87 20.25 -14.63
N TYR A 36 -6.97 18.92 -14.62
CA TYR A 36 -6.72 18.13 -13.43
C TYR A 36 -5.21 18.08 -13.17
N TYR A 37 -4.82 18.42 -11.95
CA TYR A 37 -3.47 18.21 -11.46
C TYR A 37 -3.55 17.18 -10.33
N GLU A 38 -2.88 16.05 -10.52
CA GLU A 38 -2.79 15.04 -9.47
C GLU A 38 -1.91 15.59 -8.33
N PRO A 39 -2.42 15.68 -7.09
CA PRO A 39 -1.64 16.16 -5.97
C PRO A 39 -0.53 15.16 -5.63
N ALA A 40 0.68 15.68 -5.41
CA ALA A 40 1.80 14.89 -4.91
C ALA A 40 1.54 14.51 -3.44
N PRO A 41 1.43 13.21 -3.12
CA PRO A 41 1.28 12.77 -1.74
C PRO A 41 2.50 13.14 -0.90
N PHE A 42 2.28 13.58 0.33
CA PHE A 42 3.37 13.82 1.27
C PHE A 42 4.11 12.52 1.58
N GLY A 43 5.45 12.59 1.67
CA GLY A 43 6.29 11.44 2.01
C GLY A 43 6.40 10.38 0.91
N MET A 44 5.93 10.65 -0.31
CA MET A 44 6.04 9.74 -1.45
C MET A 44 6.94 10.28 -2.56
N SER A 45 7.71 9.38 -3.17
CA SER A 45 8.49 9.63 -4.38
C SER A 45 7.75 9.17 -5.63
N TYR A 46 7.86 9.95 -6.69
CA TYR A 46 7.31 9.60 -8.00
C TYR A 46 8.23 8.61 -8.71
N ILE A 47 7.67 7.50 -9.15
CA ILE A 47 8.35 6.45 -9.91
C ILE A 47 7.80 6.50 -11.34
N ASP A 48 8.67 6.88 -12.28
CA ASP A 48 8.32 6.98 -13.69
C ASP A 48 7.97 5.61 -14.28
N ARG A 49 7.13 5.56 -15.31
CA ARG A 49 6.87 4.31 -16.06
C ARG A 49 8.14 3.79 -16.73
N GLY A 50 8.25 2.49 -16.90
CA GLY A 50 9.37 1.90 -17.60
C GLY A 50 9.28 0.39 -17.77
N SER A 51 10.29 -0.18 -18.43
CA SER A 51 10.46 -1.62 -18.54
C SER A 51 11.66 -2.09 -17.76
N VAL A 52 11.58 -3.25 -17.11
CA VAL A 52 12.68 -3.85 -16.35
C VAL A 52 12.70 -5.35 -16.54
N VAL A 53 13.88 -5.96 -16.40
CA VAL A 53 14.02 -7.41 -16.28
C VAL A 53 13.93 -7.77 -14.81
N ILE A 54 12.87 -8.48 -14.43
CA ILE A 54 12.67 -9.00 -13.08
C ILE A 54 13.16 -10.43 -12.95
N GLY A 55 13.53 -10.79 -11.72
CA GLY A 55 13.80 -12.15 -11.32
C GLY A 55 15.23 -12.45 -10.93
N PRO A 56 15.57 -13.75 -10.80
CA PRO A 56 16.81 -14.16 -10.16
C PRO A 56 18.01 -13.62 -10.94
N ASP A 57 18.96 -13.06 -10.20
CA ASP A 57 20.23 -12.64 -10.76
C ASP A 57 21.06 -13.87 -11.18
N ASP A 58 21.92 -13.74 -12.20
CA ASP A 58 22.67 -14.82 -12.87
C ASP A 58 23.46 -15.78 -11.95
N GLU A 59 23.68 -15.43 -10.68
CA GLU A 59 24.34 -16.26 -9.67
C GLU A 59 23.41 -17.30 -9.00
N ILE A 60 22.10 -17.22 -9.23
CA ILE A 60 21.09 -18.07 -8.60
C ILE A 60 20.79 -19.26 -9.53
N TYR A 61 21.64 -20.29 -9.48
CA TYR A 61 21.47 -21.54 -10.26
C TYR A 61 20.41 -22.50 -9.68
N GLN A 62 19.65 -22.10 -8.67
CA GLN A 62 18.86 -23.00 -7.82
C GLN A 62 17.34 -22.86 -7.91
N GLU A 63 16.81 -21.89 -8.66
CA GLU A 63 15.37 -21.75 -8.85
C GLU A 63 15.00 -21.98 -10.33
N ASN A 64 13.94 -22.75 -10.60
CA ASN A 64 13.39 -22.96 -11.95
C ASN A 64 12.73 -21.69 -12.53
N THR A 65 13.04 -20.51 -12.01
CA THR A 65 12.37 -19.25 -12.32
C THR A 65 13.21 -18.48 -13.33
N GLU A 66 12.69 -18.27 -14.53
CA GLU A 66 13.39 -17.50 -15.57
C GLU A 66 13.20 -15.98 -15.36
N ALA A 67 14.25 -15.21 -15.67
CA ALA A 67 14.17 -13.76 -15.68
C ALA A 67 13.22 -13.29 -16.80
N LYS A 68 12.35 -12.32 -16.50
CA LYS A 68 11.31 -11.85 -17.43
C LYS A 68 11.35 -10.35 -17.60
N ARG A 69 11.20 -9.86 -18.84
CA ARG A 69 11.00 -8.44 -19.10
C ARG A 69 9.54 -8.07 -18.89
N VAL A 70 9.30 -7.04 -18.09
CA VAL A 70 7.97 -6.53 -17.76
C VAL A 70 7.94 -5.01 -17.88
N SER A 71 6.76 -4.45 -18.13
CA SER A 71 6.48 -3.03 -18.18
C SER A 71 5.60 -2.63 -16.99
N VAL A 72 5.96 -1.53 -16.35
CA VAL A 72 5.27 -0.98 -15.17
C VAL A 72 4.87 0.46 -15.47
N GLU A 73 3.62 0.80 -15.15
CA GLU A 73 3.12 2.17 -15.22
C GLU A 73 3.69 3.06 -14.11
N ALA A 74 3.47 4.36 -14.22
CA ALA A 74 3.93 5.30 -13.20
C ALA A 74 3.10 5.19 -11.92
N PHE A 75 3.76 5.38 -10.77
CA PHE A 75 3.11 5.39 -9.46
C PHE A 75 3.90 6.22 -8.45
N TRP A 76 3.22 6.63 -7.39
CA TRP A 76 3.84 7.16 -6.19
C TRP A 76 4.13 6.00 -5.22
N MET A 77 5.27 6.06 -4.54
CA MET A 77 5.65 5.09 -3.50
C MET A 77 6.16 5.85 -2.28
N ASP A 78 5.82 5.39 -1.07
CA ASP A 78 6.36 5.99 0.15
C ASP A 78 7.90 5.93 0.14
N GLU A 79 8.54 7.06 0.52
CA GLU A 79 10.00 7.18 0.61
C GLU A 79 10.59 6.14 1.59
N THR A 80 9.85 5.81 2.64
CA THR A 80 10.23 4.87 3.70
C THR A 80 9.14 3.82 3.93
N GLU A 81 9.40 2.84 4.79
CA GLU A 81 8.35 1.99 5.38
C GLU A 81 7.41 2.83 6.25
N ILE A 82 6.17 2.35 6.43
CA ILE A 82 5.22 2.98 7.35
C ILE A 82 5.75 2.90 8.78
N THR A 83 5.79 4.04 9.44
CA THR A 83 6.30 4.19 10.80
C THR A 83 5.26 3.83 11.86
N ASN A 84 5.73 3.56 13.08
CA ASN A 84 4.83 3.37 14.23
C ASN A 84 3.91 4.58 14.45
N ASN A 85 4.42 5.79 14.25
CA ASN A 85 3.62 7.01 14.41
C ASN A 85 2.49 7.11 13.36
N GLU A 86 2.79 6.86 12.09
CA GLU A 86 1.77 6.87 11.03
C GLU A 86 0.69 5.82 11.26
N TYR A 87 1.07 4.60 11.65
CA TYR A 87 0.10 3.55 11.95
C TYR A 87 -0.71 3.83 13.23
N ARG A 88 -0.11 4.49 14.22
CA ARG A 88 -0.86 4.94 15.41
C ARG A 88 -1.97 5.92 15.06
N GLN A 89 -1.81 6.76 14.04
CA GLN A 89 -2.89 7.65 13.57
C GLN A 89 -4.09 6.83 13.08
N PHE A 90 -3.84 5.71 12.39
CA PHE A 90 -4.91 4.80 11.98
C PHE A 90 -5.61 4.15 13.19
N VAL A 91 -4.84 3.62 14.14
CA VAL A 91 -5.40 3.02 15.37
C VAL A 91 -6.20 4.03 16.18
N TYR A 92 -5.71 5.27 16.32
CA TYR A 92 -6.44 6.33 17.01
C TYR A 92 -7.68 6.78 16.26
N TRP A 93 -7.64 6.84 14.93
CA TRP A 93 -8.82 7.14 14.13
C TRP A 93 -9.91 6.07 14.33
N VAL A 94 -9.55 4.78 14.37
CA VAL A 94 -10.50 3.69 14.64
C VAL A 94 -11.05 3.78 16.06
N ARG A 95 -10.18 3.99 17.06
CA ARG A 95 -10.58 4.23 18.45
C ARG A 95 -11.60 5.37 18.55
N ASP A 96 -11.29 6.50 17.94
CA ASP A 96 -12.12 7.71 18.00
C ASP A 96 -13.44 7.50 17.24
N SER A 97 -13.43 6.79 16.11
CA SER A 97 -14.64 6.43 15.38
C SER A 97 -15.59 5.58 16.24
N ILE A 98 -15.05 4.58 16.95
CA ILE A 98 -15.83 3.71 17.83
C ILE A 98 -16.36 4.53 19.01
N ALA A 99 -15.49 5.32 19.65
CA ALA A 99 -15.87 6.16 20.79
C ALA A 99 -16.98 7.16 20.42
N ARG A 100 -16.89 7.83 19.27
CA ARG A 100 -17.94 8.75 18.79
C ARG A 100 -19.25 8.04 18.52
N THR A 101 -19.19 6.83 17.98
CA THR A 101 -20.39 6.01 17.75
C THR A 101 -21.08 5.68 19.08
N MET A 102 -20.32 5.26 20.09
CA MET A 102 -20.85 4.97 21.44
C MET A 102 -21.40 6.23 22.11
N LEU A 103 -20.67 7.35 22.04
CA LEU A 103 -21.12 8.62 22.62
C LEU A 103 -22.39 9.13 21.94
N SER A 104 -22.54 8.93 20.63
CA SER A 104 -23.72 9.41 19.89
C SER A 104 -25.06 8.84 20.37
N GLU A 105 -25.03 7.72 21.10
CA GLU A 105 -26.24 7.13 21.70
C GLU A 105 -26.82 8.00 22.83
N GLN A 106 -25.96 8.74 23.55
CA GLN A 106 -26.34 9.60 24.67
C GLN A 106 -26.16 11.10 24.36
N PHE A 107 -25.25 11.41 23.43
CA PHE A 107 -24.76 12.74 23.09
C PHE A 107 -24.90 12.97 21.58
N PRO A 108 -26.04 13.49 21.11
CA PRO A 108 -26.35 13.63 19.68
C PRO A 108 -25.31 14.46 18.88
N GLU A 109 -24.55 15.34 19.54
CA GLU A 109 -23.51 16.17 18.92
C GLU A 109 -22.45 15.36 18.16
N PHE A 110 -22.21 14.10 18.53
CA PHE A 110 -21.22 13.24 17.87
C PHE A 110 -21.72 12.63 16.55
N MET A 111 -22.98 12.85 16.17
CA MET A 111 -23.61 12.33 14.95
C MET A 111 -24.24 13.46 14.15
N ARG A 112 -23.77 13.69 12.92
CA ARG A 112 -24.42 14.63 12.00
C ARG A 112 -25.63 13.99 11.35
N THR A 113 -26.80 14.53 11.65
CA THR A 113 -28.08 14.12 11.06
C THR A 113 -28.65 15.13 10.08
N GLU A 114 -28.11 16.35 10.05
CA GLU A 114 -28.61 17.48 9.26
C GLU A 114 -27.47 18.13 8.46
N ASP A 115 -27.81 18.70 7.29
CA ASP A 115 -26.87 19.46 6.45
C ASP A 115 -26.69 20.91 6.96
N GLU A 116 -25.82 21.70 6.31
CA GLU A 116 -25.60 23.12 6.65
C GLU A 116 -26.84 24.02 6.51
N ARG A 117 -27.95 23.48 5.99
CA ARG A 117 -29.23 24.17 5.74
C ARG A 117 -30.37 23.51 6.52
N ASP A 118 -30.06 22.76 7.57
CA ASP A 118 -30.99 22.06 8.46
C ASP A 118 -31.90 21.04 7.73
N ASN A 119 -31.47 20.52 6.57
CA ASN A 119 -32.17 19.41 5.92
C ASN A 119 -31.68 18.07 6.49
N PRO A 120 -32.59 17.12 6.79
CA PRO A 120 -32.20 15.79 7.20
C PRO A 120 -31.32 15.09 6.16
N LEU A 121 -30.23 14.48 6.61
CA LEU A 121 -29.33 13.68 5.79
C LEU A 121 -29.91 12.28 5.60
N ASP A 122 -29.89 11.78 4.35
CA ASP A 122 -30.27 10.39 4.04
C ASP A 122 -29.39 9.36 4.76
N TYR A 123 -28.13 9.72 5.04
CA TYR A 123 -27.16 8.90 5.76
C TYR A 123 -26.43 9.74 6.81
N PRO A 124 -26.78 9.58 8.10
CA PRO A 124 -26.04 10.21 9.18
C PRO A 124 -24.58 9.77 9.20
N HIS A 125 -23.66 10.69 9.47
CA HIS A 125 -22.22 10.41 9.57
C HIS A 125 -21.59 11.06 10.79
N LEU A 126 -20.52 10.46 11.31
CA LEU A 126 -19.89 10.91 12.56
C LEU A 126 -19.43 12.36 12.45
N ASN A 127 -19.70 13.14 13.50
CA ASN A 127 -19.17 14.48 13.63
C ASN A 127 -17.71 14.39 14.09
N TRP A 128 -16.79 14.89 13.27
CA TRP A 128 -15.35 14.90 13.58
C TRP A 128 -14.83 16.27 14.03
N GLU A 129 -15.69 17.30 14.04
CA GLU A 129 -15.30 18.66 14.43
C GLU A 129 -15.20 18.81 15.96
N ASP A 130 -16.13 18.21 16.70
CA ASP A 130 -16.12 18.29 18.16
C ASP A 130 -15.10 17.32 18.77
N PRO A 131 -14.15 17.80 19.60
CA PRO A 131 -13.17 16.94 20.24
C PRO A 131 -13.81 16.07 21.34
N ILE A 132 -13.28 14.85 21.51
CA ILE A 132 -13.70 13.96 22.61
C ILE A 132 -12.90 14.34 23.87
N GLU A 133 -13.60 14.76 24.92
CA GLU A 133 -13.01 15.03 26.23
C GLU A 133 -12.87 13.73 27.05
N TRP A 134 -11.78 12.99 26.83
CA TRP A 134 -11.54 11.68 27.48
C TRP A 134 -11.53 11.70 29.02
N ASP A 135 -11.33 12.86 29.62
CA ASP A 135 -11.33 13.06 31.08
C ASP A 135 -12.71 13.39 31.65
N ASN A 136 -13.72 13.63 30.80
CA ASN A 136 -15.07 13.94 31.24
C ASN A 136 -15.73 12.68 31.88
N PRO A 137 -16.23 12.75 33.13
CA PRO A 137 -16.85 11.61 33.81
C PRO A 137 -18.02 10.99 33.04
N ASP A 138 -18.86 11.80 32.42
CA ASP A 138 -20.05 11.32 31.70
C ASP A 138 -19.63 10.54 30.44
N PHE A 139 -18.59 11.01 29.75
CA PHE A 139 -18.01 10.29 28.61
C PHE A 139 -17.30 9.00 29.05
N GLN A 140 -16.65 9.00 30.21
CA GLN A 140 -15.98 7.80 30.73
C GLN A 140 -16.97 6.69 31.11
N GLU A 141 -18.16 7.06 31.58
CA GLU A 141 -19.25 6.11 31.84
C GLU A 141 -19.78 5.54 30.52
N ALA A 142 -20.10 6.39 29.54
CA ALA A 142 -20.56 5.96 28.22
C ALA A 142 -19.51 5.11 27.46
N LEU A 143 -18.22 5.36 27.67
CA LEU A 143 -17.12 4.63 27.04
C LEU A 143 -16.59 3.46 27.88
N GLN A 144 -17.22 3.10 29.00
CA GLN A 144 -16.73 2.05 29.88
C GLN A 144 -16.50 0.73 29.14
N ASP A 145 -17.41 0.40 28.20
CA ASP A 145 -17.35 -0.81 27.37
C ASP A 145 -16.20 -0.80 26.35
N LEU A 146 -15.51 0.32 26.11
CA LEU A 146 -14.32 0.34 25.25
C LEU A 146 -13.06 -0.15 25.99
N TYR A 147 -13.07 -0.12 27.32
CA TYR A 147 -11.92 -0.49 28.15
C TYR A 147 -11.95 -1.95 28.58
N LEU A 148 -10.79 -2.45 29.04
CA LEU A 148 -10.70 -3.76 29.68
C LEU A 148 -11.50 -3.79 30.99
N GLU A 149 -12.16 -4.92 31.22
CA GLU A 149 -12.80 -5.24 32.49
C GLU A 149 -11.76 -5.38 33.62
N ALA A 150 -12.19 -5.25 34.88
CA ALA A 150 -11.26 -5.22 36.01
C ALA A 150 -10.38 -6.49 36.11
N ASP A 151 -10.94 -7.65 35.79
CA ASP A 151 -10.27 -8.95 35.88
C ASP A 151 -9.27 -9.19 34.72
N ASP A 152 -9.48 -8.54 33.57
CA ASP A 152 -8.62 -8.65 32.38
C ASP A 152 -7.43 -7.66 32.41
N ARG A 153 -7.40 -6.72 33.37
CA ARG A 153 -6.35 -5.69 33.44
C ARG A 153 -5.05 -6.22 33.98
N VAL A 154 -3.98 -6.04 33.20
CA VAL A 154 -2.61 -6.26 33.67
C VAL A 154 -2.18 -5.05 34.51
N PHE A 155 -1.64 -5.29 35.71
CA PHE A 155 -1.18 -4.25 36.65
C PHE A 155 -2.24 -3.21 37.07
N PHE A 156 -3.54 -3.57 37.01
CA PHE A 156 -4.67 -2.68 37.34
C PHE A 156 -4.75 -1.40 36.48
N GLN A 157 -3.98 -1.31 35.39
CA GLN A 157 -3.99 -0.15 34.53
C GLN A 157 -5.26 -0.15 33.66
N LYS A 158 -6.00 0.96 33.65
CA LYS A 158 -7.12 1.14 32.72
C LYS A 158 -6.54 1.32 31.31
N SER A 159 -6.76 0.36 30.44
CA SER A 159 -6.37 0.41 29.03
C SER A 159 -7.52 0.00 28.12
N ILE A 160 -7.50 0.51 26.90
CA ILE A 160 -8.50 0.18 25.87
C ILE A 160 -8.34 -1.29 25.48
N ASP A 161 -9.47 -1.96 25.26
CA ASP A 161 -9.45 -3.33 24.78
C ASP A 161 -9.11 -3.36 23.28
N ALA A 162 -7.89 -3.79 22.97
CA ALA A 162 -7.40 -3.92 21.59
C ALA A 162 -8.29 -4.83 20.74
N ARG A 163 -9.01 -5.79 21.34
CA ARG A 163 -9.93 -6.71 20.64
C ARG A 163 -11.13 -5.98 20.03
N LYS A 164 -11.48 -4.81 20.58
CA LYS A 164 -12.62 -3.99 20.14
C LYS A 164 -12.24 -3.02 19.02
N LEU A 165 -10.94 -2.80 18.78
CA LEU A 165 -10.44 -1.91 17.74
C LEU A 165 -10.52 -2.60 16.37
N ILE A 166 -11.71 -2.60 15.81
CA ILE A 166 -12.04 -3.29 14.56
C ILE A 166 -12.38 -2.25 13.49
N TYR A 167 -11.73 -2.36 12.33
CA TYR A 167 -12.00 -1.53 11.17
C TYR A 167 -12.76 -2.33 10.10
N ASN A 168 -13.85 -1.73 9.62
CA ASN A 168 -14.67 -2.29 8.56
C ASN A 168 -14.46 -1.47 7.29
N TYR A 169 -14.13 -2.14 6.19
CA TYR A 169 -13.99 -1.50 4.90
C TYR A 169 -14.55 -2.36 3.77
N GLN A 170 -14.70 -1.74 2.61
CA GLN A 170 -15.23 -2.38 1.41
C GLN A 170 -14.20 -2.34 0.28
N TRP A 171 -14.18 -3.38 -0.52
CA TRP A 171 -13.39 -3.43 -1.75
C TRP A 171 -14.15 -4.16 -2.85
N VAL A 172 -13.72 -3.96 -4.10
CA VAL A 172 -14.38 -4.51 -5.28
C VAL A 172 -13.48 -5.55 -5.93
N ASP A 173 -14.02 -6.74 -6.17
CA ASP A 173 -13.33 -7.77 -6.96
C ASP A 173 -13.54 -7.56 -8.45
N TYR A 174 -12.61 -6.83 -9.06
CA TYR A 174 -12.63 -6.59 -10.49
C TYR A 174 -12.31 -7.84 -11.32
N GLN A 175 -11.63 -8.85 -10.76
CA GLN A 175 -11.31 -10.07 -11.51
C GLN A 175 -12.58 -10.89 -11.75
N GLN A 176 -13.37 -11.13 -10.70
CA GLN A 176 -14.67 -11.80 -10.83
C GLN A 176 -15.65 -10.97 -11.66
N ALA A 177 -15.65 -9.64 -11.52
CA ALA A 177 -16.52 -8.77 -12.32
C ALA A 177 -16.18 -8.75 -13.83
N ALA A 178 -14.91 -8.95 -14.18
CA ALA A 178 -14.44 -8.94 -15.57
C ALA A 178 -14.73 -10.24 -16.35
N GLU A 179 -15.11 -11.33 -15.67
CA GLU A 179 -15.41 -12.59 -16.33
C GLU A 179 -16.57 -12.45 -17.32
N SER A 180 -16.42 -12.99 -18.53
CA SER A 180 -17.43 -12.83 -19.60
C SER A 180 -18.80 -13.40 -19.22
N ARG A 181 -18.86 -14.44 -18.36
CA ARG A 181 -20.11 -15.01 -17.84
C ARG A 181 -20.85 -14.08 -16.87
N ASN A 182 -20.15 -13.13 -16.26
CA ASN A 182 -20.68 -12.19 -15.26
C ASN A 182 -21.11 -10.85 -15.88
N LYS A 183 -21.10 -10.74 -17.22
CA LYS A 183 -21.53 -9.54 -17.93
C LYS A 183 -23.04 -9.34 -17.80
N TYR A 184 -23.46 -8.09 -17.61
CA TYR A 184 -24.87 -7.71 -17.67
C TYR A 184 -25.44 -7.92 -19.08
N ASN A 185 -26.56 -8.62 -19.17
CA ASN A 185 -27.27 -8.79 -20.43
C ASN A 185 -28.35 -7.71 -20.56
N PHE A 186 -28.21 -6.84 -21.56
CA PHE A 186 -29.14 -5.74 -21.82
C PHE A 186 -30.48 -6.20 -22.43
N GLU A 187 -30.51 -7.37 -23.08
CA GLU A 187 -31.74 -7.93 -23.65
C GLU A 187 -32.63 -8.53 -22.55
N THR A 188 -32.03 -9.29 -21.63
CA THR A 188 -32.76 -9.89 -20.49
C THR A 188 -32.81 -8.99 -19.26
N GLN A 189 -32.11 -7.85 -19.30
CA GLN A 189 -31.97 -6.91 -18.19
C GLN A 189 -31.46 -7.55 -16.88
N SER A 190 -30.66 -8.60 -16.99
CA SER A 190 -30.20 -9.42 -15.85
C SER A 190 -28.72 -9.79 -15.94
N TYR A 191 -28.14 -10.16 -14.81
CA TYR A 191 -26.88 -10.91 -14.77
C TYR A 191 -27.18 -12.41 -14.79
N ASN A 192 -26.38 -13.18 -15.52
CA ASN A 192 -26.56 -14.64 -15.63
C ASN A 192 -25.42 -15.42 -14.96
N GLY A 193 -24.47 -14.72 -14.35
CA GLY A 193 -23.28 -15.29 -13.74
C GLY A 193 -23.38 -15.46 -12.23
N THR A 194 -22.27 -15.90 -11.65
CA THR A 194 -22.14 -16.16 -10.22
C THR A 194 -20.87 -15.52 -9.68
N VAL A 195 -20.94 -15.05 -8.44
CA VAL A 195 -19.78 -14.58 -7.67
C VAL A 195 -19.47 -15.56 -6.55
N THR A 196 -18.20 -15.74 -6.25
CA THR A 196 -17.73 -16.52 -5.10
C THR A 196 -17.41 -15.55 -3.96
N ASP A 197 -18.02 -15.77 -2.81
CA ASP A 197 -17.82 -14.96 -1.62
C ASP A 197 -16.49 -15.29 -0.91
N ILE A 198 -16.09 -14.48 0.08
CA ILE A 198 -14.89 -14.67 0.92
C ILE A 198 -14.91 -16.05 1.60
N ASP A 199 -16.09 -16.52 1.98
CA ASP A 199 -16.30 -17.84 2.59
C ASP A 199 -16.32 -19.00 1.57
N GLY A 200 -16.19 -18.71 0.28
CA GLY A 200 -16.23 -19.71 -0.80
C GLY A 200 -17.64 -20.09 -1.27
N ASN A 201 -18.68 -19.41 -0.78
CA ASN A 201 -20.06 -19.63 -1.22
C ASN A 201 -20.30 -19.04 -2.60
N VAL A 202 -20.97 -19.78 -3.49
CA VAL A 202 -21.30 -19.32 -4.84
C VAL A 202 -22.69 -18.70 -4.85
N ILE A 203 -22.77 -17.41 -5.16
CA ILE A 203 -23.99 -16.60 -5.08
C ILE A 203 -24.36 -16.11 -6.49
N PRO A 204 -25.64 -16.16 -6.91
CA PRO A 204 -26.07 -15.57 -8.17
C PRO A 204 -25.93 -14.04 -8.13
N ILE A 205 -25.49 -13.44 -9.24
CA ILE A 205 -25.30 -12.00 -9.32
C ILE A 205 -26.68 -11.32 -9.47
N ALA A 206 -27.05 -10.48 -8.50
CA ALA A 206 -28.28 -9.71 -8.57
C ALA A 206 -28.02 -8.30 -9.14
N ASN A 207 -26.93 -7.66 -8.70
CA ASN A 207 -26.58 -6.29 -9.07
C ASN A 207 -25.06 -6.07 -8.88
N ARG A 208 -24.61 -4.84 -9.13
CA ARG A 208 -23.19 -4.49 -8.96
C ARG A 208 -22.67 -4.64 -7.53
N LYS A 209 -23.55 -4.58 -6.52
CA LYS A 209 -23.19 -4.78 -5.11
C LYS A 209 -22.73 -6.21 -4.85
N SER A 210 -23.11 -7.18 -5.68
CA SER A 210 -22.62 -8.56 -5.58
C SER A 210 -21.11 -8.69 -5.74
N PHE A 211 -20.41 -7.69 -6.27
CA PHE A 211 -18.94 -7.68 -6.39
C PHE A 211 -18.24 -6.86 -5.28
N VAL A 212 -19.02 -6.27 -4.37
CA VAL A 212 -18.52 -5.46 -3.26
C VAL A 212 -18.42 -6.35 -2.04
N PHE A 213 -17.20 -6.53 -1.57
CA PHE A 213 -16.88 -7.34 -0.41
C PHE A 213 -16.65 -6.47 0.82
N ASN A 214 -17.18 -6.91 1.95
CA ASN A 214 -16.94 -6.28 3.25
C ASN A 214 -15.84 -7.06 3.96
N GLU A 215 -14.85 -6.36 4.48
CA GLU A 215 -13.79 -6.96 5.27
C GLU A 215 -13.71 -6.28 6.63
N THR A 216 -13.47 -7.10 7.65
CA THR A 216 -13.43 -6.71 9.05
C THR A 216 -12.08 -7.11 9.61
N THR A 217 -11.29 -6.14 10.03
CA THR A 217 -9.90 -6.37 10.44
C THR A 217 -9.62 -5.72 11.80
N PRO A 218 -9.12 -6.48 12.80
CA PRO A 218 -8.61 -5.88 14.03
C PRO A 218 -7.36 -5.06 13.72
N VAL A 219 -7.31 -3.79 14.10
CA VAL A 219 -6.25 -2.88 13.64
C VAL A 219 -5.06 -2.81 14.57
N TYR A 220 -5.17 -3.36 15.78
CA TYR A 220 -4.09 -3.28 16.75
C TYR A 220 -2.95 -4.27 16.40
N PRO A 221 -1.67 -3.83 16.29
CA PRO A 221 -0.56 -4.73 15.98
C PRO A 221 -0.32 -5.79 17.06
N ASP A 222 0.14 -6.96 16.64
CA ASP A 222 0.55 -8.03 17.55
C ASP A 222 1.94 -7.72 18.15
N THR A 223 1.95 -7.12 19.35
CA THR A 223 3.18 -6.77 20.07
C THR A 223 3.92 -8.00 20.64
N LEU A 224 3.25 -9.16 20.74
CA LEU A 224 3.85 -10.40 21.21
C LEU A 224 4.73 -11.06 20.14
N CYS A 225 4.74 -10.55 18.90
CA CYS A 225 5.61 -11.05 17.84
C CYS A 225 7.10 -11.05 18.24
N TRP A 226 7.54 -10.07 19.03
CA TRP A 226 8.92 -9.96 19.51
C TRP A 226 9.36 -11.14 20.39
N VAL A 227 8.46 -11.71 21.17
CA VAL A 227 8.71 -12.90 21.99
C VAL A 227 8.48 -14.17 21.17
N ARG A 228 7.44 -14.19 20.33
CA ARG A 228 7.06 -15.35 19.52
C ARG A 228 8.11 -15.72 18.48
N ASP A 229 8.68 -14.74 17.78
CA ASP A 229 9.57 -14.97 16.65
C ASP A 229 10.98 -15.40 17.11
N PHE A 230 11.36 -15.09 18.34
CA PHE A 230 12.69 -15.40 18.90
C PHE A 230 12.58 -16.11 20.24
N THR A 231 12.43 -17.43 20.20
CA THR A 231 12.43 -18.27 21.40
C THR A 231 13.76 -18.19 22.16
N TYR A 232 13.68 -18.17 23.49
CA TYR A 232 14.84 -18.05 24.39
C TYR A 232 15.66 -16.75 24.23
N SER A 233 15.00 -15.65 23.89
CA SER A 233 15.59 -14.31 23.87
C SER A 233 14.82 -13.33 24.76
N TYR A 234 15.51 -12.34 25.32
CA TYR A 234 14.90 -11.31 26.16
C TYR A 234 14.48 -10.11 25.29
N ASN A 235 13.23 -10.13 24.82
CA ASN A 235 12.64 -9.08 23.97
C ASN A 235 11.43 -8.39 24.62
N ASP A 236 11.15 -8.66 25.89
CA ASP A 236 10.04 -8.08 26.65
C ASP A 236 9.97 -6.54 26.53
N PRO A 237 11.09 -5.78 26.57
CA PRO A 237 11.05 -4.34 26.38
C PRO A 237 10.47 -3.90 25.02
N MET A 238 10.73 -4.68 23.96
CA MET A 238 10.18 -4.40 22.63
C MET A 238 8.67 -4.67 22.60
N THR A 239 8.22 -5.78 23.18
CA THR A 239 6.78 -6.07 23.33
C THR A 239 6.04 -4.97 24.09
N GLU A 240 6.65 -4.43 25.15
CA GLU A 240 6.00 -3.42 25.98
C GLU A 240 5.99 -2.01 25.35
N LYS A 241 7.06 -1.64 24.62
CA LYS A 241 7.31 -0.23 24.27
C LYS A 241 7.40 0.06 22.77
N TYR A 242 7.70 -0.93 21.92
CA TYR A 242 8.03 -0.66 20.51
C TYR A 242 6.93 0.10 19.77
N PHE A 243 5.68 -0.32 19.89
CA PHE A 243 4.58 0.32 19.17
C PHE A 243 4.15 1.65 19.80
N TRP A 244 4.09 1.74 21.13
CA TRP A 244 3.44 2.87 21.83
C TRP A 244 4.37 3.99 22.27
N HIS A 245 5.65 3.71 22.50
CA HIS A 245 6.55 4.68 23.11
C HIS A 245 7.09 5.68 22.08
N VAL A 246 7.13 6.96 22.45
CA VAL A 246 7.51 8.08 21.57
C VAL A 246 8.92 7.91 20.95
N ALA A 247 9.83 7.26 21.68
CA ALA A 247 11.18 6.97 21.17
C ALA A 247 11.21 6.08 19.92
N PHE A 248 10.12 5.36 19.63
CA PHE A 248 10.00 4.49 18.46
C PHE A 248 9.08 5.08 17.38
N ASP A 249 8.74 6.37 17.45
CA ASP A 249 7.85 7.04 16.49
C ASP A 249 8.33 6.88 15.05
N ASP A 250 9.63 7.08 14.81
CA ASP A 250 10.25 7.03 13.49
C ASP A 250 10.79 5.63 13.12
N TYR A 251 10.47 4.61 13.90
CA TYR A 251 10.85 3.22 13.58
C TYR A 251 9.78 2.57 12.68
N PRO A 252 10.17 1.62 11.81
CA PRO A 252 9.21 0.93 10.96
C PRO A 252 8.22 0.15 11.81
N LEU A 253 6.95 0.21 11.42
CA LEU A 253 5.91 -0.62 12.02
C LEU A 253 6.20 -2.10 11.75
N VAL A 254 6.05 -2.92 12.80
CA VAL A 254 6.11 -4.39 12.71
C VAL A 254 4.99 -5.02 13.51
N GLY A 255 4.83 -6.35 13.41
CA GLY A 255 3.78 -7.07 14.11
C GLY A 255 2.40 -6.89 13.45
N VAL A 256 2.38 -6.58 12.15
CA VAL A 256 1.16 -6.46 11.37
C VAL A 256 1.00 -7.57 10.35
N THR A 257 -0.24 -8.00 10.15
CA THR A 257 -0.62 -8.96 9.11
C THR A 257 -0.81 -8.27 7.76
N TRP A 258 -0.89 -9.07 6.69
CA TRP A 258 -1.17 -8.55 5.35
C TRP A 258 -2.54 -7.86 5.26
N GLN A 259 -3.55 -8.39 5.96
CA GLN A 259 -4.88 -7.79 6.04
C GLN A 259 -4.87 -6.45 6.77
N GLN A 260 -4.11 -6.33 7.85
CA GLN A 260 -3.93 -5.07 8.58
C GLN A 260 -3.25 -3.99 7.73
N ALA A 261 -2.29 -4.39 6.88
CA ALA A 261 -1.64 -3.47 5.96
C ALA A 261 -2.61 -2.96 4.86
N ASN A 262 -3.44 -3.83 4.29
CA ASN A 262 -4.48 -3.40 3.33
C ASN A 262 -5.55 -2.52 3.98
N ALA A 263 -5.95 -2.82 5.22
CA ALA A 263 -6.87 -1.99 5.99
C ALA A 263 -6.33 -0.57 6.16
N PHE A 264 -5.03 -0.43 6.45
CA PHE A 264 -4.36 0.87 6.53
C PHE A 264 -4.36 1.59 5.18
N CYS A 265 -4.06 0.90 4.07
CA CYS A 265 -4.11 1.48 2.73
C CYS A 265 -5.52 2.01 2.38
N ASN A 266 -6.57 1.25 2.73
CA ASN A 266 -7.96 1.68 2.55
C ASN A 266 -8.28 2.92 3.39
N TRP A 267 -7.90 2.92 4.68
CA TRP A 267 -8.07 4.07 5.55
C TRP A 267 -7.35 5.31 5.04
N ARG A 268 -6.09 5.18 4.61
CA ARG A 268 -5.30 6.29 4.04
C ARG A 268 -5.97 6.87 2.80
N THR A 269 -6.52 6.02 1.95
CA THR A 269 -7.33 6.42 0.78
C THR A 269 -8.55 7.21 1.20
N LYS A 270 -9.30 6.71 2.18
CA LYS A 270 -10.50 7.37 2.69
C LYS A 270 -10.17 8.77 3.20
N ILE A 271 -9.21 8.90 4.10
CA ILE A 271 -8.84 10.20 4.69
C ILE A 271 -8.38 11.18 3.61
N PHE A 272 -7.55 10.72 2.68
CA PHE A 272 -7.05 11.59 1.62
C PHE A 272 -8.17 12.05 0.68
N ASN A 273 -9.07 11.15 0.25
CA ASN A 273 -10.18 11.51 -0.62
C ASN A 273 -11.24 12.36 0.10
N ASP A 274 -11.48 12.12 1.38
CA ASP A 274 -12.37 12.97 2.19
C ASP A 274 -11.82 14.41 2.26
N TYR A 275 -10.50 14.59 2.43
CA TYR A 275 -9.85 15.90 2.35
C TYR A 275 -9.95 16.55 0.95
N GLN A 276 -9.76 15.76 -0.11
CA GLN A 276 -9.89 16.25 -1.49
C GLN A 276 -11.30 16.77 -1.78
N ARG A 277 -12.32 16.05 -1.33
CA ARG A 277 -13.73 16.45 -1.49
C ARG A 277 -14.06 17.73 -0.72
N GLN A 278 -13.57 17.85 0.52
CA GLN A 278 -13.69 19.10 1.31
C GLN A 278 -13.05 20.29 0.59
N SER A 279 -11.96 20.05 -0.14
CA SER A 279 -11.26 21.06 -0.94
C SER A 279 -11.87 21.24 -2.35
N ASN A 280 -13.07 20.70 -2.62
CA ASN A 280 -13.72 20.70 -3.95
C ASN A 280 -12.84 20.16 -5.09
N SER A 281 -11.94 19.22 -4.76
CA SER A 281 -11.09 18.50 -5.71
C SER A 281 -11.67 17.13 -6.02
N VAL A 282 -11.19 16.51 -7.11
CA VAL A 282 -11.60 15.15 -7.47
C VAL A 282 -10.83 14.11 -6.65
N ASP A 283 -11.48 12.97 -6.44
CA ASP A 283 -10.89 11.81 -5.80
C ASP A 283 -9.62 11.36 -6.55
N VAL A 284 -8.62 10.93 -5.79
CA VAL A 284 -7.43 10.28 -6.33
C VAL A 284 -7.60 8.76 -6.29
N PHE A 285 -6.73 8.07 -7.02
CA PHE A 285 -6.62 6.61 -6.95
C PHE A 285 -6.24 6.13 -5.55
N ASP A 286 -6.66 4.90 -5.26
CA ASP A 286 -6.47 4.29 -3.95
C ASP A 286 -4.99 4.04 -3.64
N TYR A 287 -4.63 4.25 -2.38
CA TYR A 287 -3.41 3.70 -1.80
C TYR A 287 -3.57 2.19 -1.66
N ARG A 288 -2.50 1.46 -1.92
CA ARG A 288 -2.44 0.00 -1.82
C ARG A 288 -1.02 -0.46 -1.51
N LEU A 289 -0.86 -1.74 -1.21
CA LEU A 289 0.45 -2.37 -1.19
C LEU A 289 1.05 -2.40 -2.62
N PRO A 290 2.38 -2.25 -2.77
CA PRO A 290 3.04 -2.44 -4.05
C PRO A 290 2.79 -3.84 -4.59
N THR A 291 2.75 -4.01 -5.91
CA THR A 291 2.97 -5.34 -6.48
C THR A 291 4.44 -5.72 -6.29
N GLU A 292 4.75 -7.02 -6.32
CA GLU A 292 6.14 -7.49 -6.27
C GLU A 292 7.01 -6.82 -7.34
N VAL A 293 6.44 -6.61 -8.53
CA VAL A 293 7.14 -6.02 -9.68
C VAL A 293 7.36 -4.52 -9.49
N GLU A 294 6.35 -3.80 -9.00
CA GLU A 294 6.50 -2.37 -8.65
C GLU A 294 7.59 -2.18 -7.60
N TRP A 295 7.61 -3.06 -6.59
CA TRP A 295 8.61 -3.03 -5.53
C TRP A 295 10.03 -3.23 -6.09
N GLU A 296 10.25 -4.27 -6.90
CA GLU A 296 11.57 -4.55 -7.49
C GLU A 296 12.02 -3.45 -8.45
N TYR A 297 11.11 -2.96 -9.28
CA TYR A 297 11.37 -1.86 -10.20
C TYR A 297 11.83 -0.60 -9.46
N ALA A 298 11.13 -0.26 -8.39
CA ALA A 298 11.46 0.86 -7.52
C ALA A 298 12.78 0.66 -6.77
N ALA A 299 13.03 -0.55 -6.25
CA ALA A 299 14.27 -0.91 -5.54
C ALA A 299 15.51 -0.76 -6.43
N ARG A 300 15.43 -1.19 -7.69
CA ARG A 300 16.53 -1.11 -8.68
C ARG A 300 16.94 0.31 -9.04
N GLY A 301 16.14 1.33 -8.71
CA GLY A 301 16.54 2.73 -8.84
C GLY A 301 16.83 3.17 -10.28
N GLY A 302 16.17 2.56 -11.27
CA GLY A 302 16.39 2.84 -12.70
C GLY A 302 17.66 2.22 -13.30
N VAL A 303 18.34 1.33 -12.59
CA VAL A 303 19.52 0.61 -13.10
C VAL A 303 19.16 -0.87 -13.30
N GLU A 304 19.30 -1.38 -14.52
CA GLU A 304 19.03 -2.79 -14.81
C GLU A 304 20.10 -3.72 -14.19
N ARG A 305 19.68 -4.92 -13.75
CA ARG A 305 20.54 -6.03 -13.29
C ARG A 305 21.48 -5.69 -12.12
N THR A 306 21.05 -4.78 -11.24
CA THR A 306 21.74 -4.48 -9.98
C THR A 306 21.35 -5.47 -8.89
N LEU A 307 22.35 -5.94 -8.15
CA LEU A 307 22.15 -6.91 -7.06
C LEU A 307 21.43 -6.27 -5.86
N TYR A 308 21.74 -5.01 -5.54
CA TYR A 308 21.18 -4.29 -4.39
C TYR A 308 20.64 -2.90 -4.79
N PRO A 309 19.79 -2.26 -3.97
CA PRO A 309 19.14 -0.99 -4.32
C PRO A 309 20.10 0.18 -4.60
N TRP A 310 21.28 0.19 -3.98
CA TRP A 310 22.32 1.20 -4.18
C TRP A 310 23.18 0.98 -5.45
N GLY A 311 22.83 0.00 -6.28
CA GLY A 311 23.41 -0.20 -7.61
C GLY A 311 24.79 -0.88 -7.66
N SER A 312 25.37 -1.24 -6.51
CA SER A 312 26.64 -1.98 -6.45
C SER A 312 26.42 -3.44 -6.05
N TYR A 313 27.42 -4.30 -6.28
CA TYR A 313 27.40 -5.70 -5.85
C TYR A 313 27.86 -5.91 -4.41
N TYR A 314 28.33 -4.85 -3.74
CA TYR A 314 28.92 -4.93 -2.41
C TYR A 314 27.98 -4.39 -1.36
N ILE A 315 27.89 -5.09 -0.23
CA ILE A 315 27.12 -4.71 0.97
C ILE A 315 27.86 -3.69 1.86
N ARG A 316 29.01 -3.20 1.41
CA ARG A 316 29.84 -2.23 2.12
C ARG A 316 30.23 -1.08 1.22
N ASN A 317 30.39 0.09 1.82
CA ASN A 317 30.98 1.25 1.15
C ASN A 317 32.51 1.13 1.05
N GLN A 318 33.15 2.12 0.42
CA GLN A 318 34.61 2.16 0.24
C GLN A 318 35.39 2.20 1.57
N MET A 319 34.77 2.67 2.66
CA MET A 319 35.36 2.69 4.00
C MET A 319 35.19 1.35 4.74
N GLY A 320 34.52 0.37 4.13
CA GLY A 320 34.24 -0.93 4.74
C GLY A 320 33.03 -0.93 5.68
N CYS A 321 32.27 0.16 5.79
CA CYS A 321 31.03 0.19 6.59
C CYS A 321 29.88 -0.46 5.83
N PHE A 322 28.98 -1.13 6.53
CA PHE A 322 27.74 -1.63 5.93
C PHE A 322 26.80 -0.46 5.62
N ILE A 323 25.92 -0.66 4.64
CA ILE A 323 25.05 0.38 4.05
C ILE A 323 23.56 0.01 4.10
N ALA A 324 23.20 -0.92 4.98
CA ALA A 324 21.84 -1.35 5.26
C ALA A 324 21.79 -1.98 6.66
N ASN A 325 20.61 -2.03 7.26
CA ASN A 325 20.35 -2.72 8.53
C ASN A 325 20.01 -4.20 8.26
N PHE A 326 20.88 -5.13 8.60
CA PHE A 326 20.69 -6.57 8.37
C PHE A 326 21.61 -7.40 9.24
N LYS A 327 21.53 -8.73 9.17
CA LYS A 327 22.39 -9.64 9.93
C LYS A 327 23.61 -10.08 9.10
N PRO A 328 24.80 -9.47 9.25
CA PRO A 328 25.90 -9.72 8.34
C PRO A 328 26.73 -10.95 8.70
N ARG A 329 26.65 -11.38 9.96
CA ARG A 329 27.40 -12.52 10.49
C ARG A 329 26.52 -13.36 11.41
N ARG A 330 26.82 -14.66 11.48
CA ARG A 330 26.09 -15.59 12.34
C ARG A 330 26.20 -15.15 13.81
N GLY A 331 25.06 -14.83 14.41
CA GLY A 331 24.96 -14.41 15.81
C GLY A 331 25.45 -12.99 16.11
N ASN A 332 25.77 -12.19 15.09
CA ASN A 332 26.21 -10.81 15.29
C ASN A 332 25.30 -9.86 14.49
N TYR A 333 24.33 -9.30 15.22
CA TYR A 333 23.30 -8.35 14.73
C TYR A 333 23.71 -6.89 14.91
N VAL A 334 24.94 -6.62 15.36
CA VAL A 334 25.49 -5.25 15.58
C VAL A 334 26.68 -4.98 14.66
N ALA A 335 26.92 -5.86 13.68
CA ALA A 335 28.08 -5.70 12.81
C ALA A 335 27.88 -4.58 11.79
N ASP A 336 26.63 -4.29 11.45
CA ASP A 336 26.11 -3.27 10.55
C ASP A 336 25.83 -1.94 11.25
N SER A 337 25.44 -1.97 12.53
CA SER A 337 25.19 -0.77 13.34
C SER A 337 25.73 -0.92 14.76
N ASN A 338 26.23 0.18 15.32
CA ASN A 338 26.62 0.25 16.74
C ASN A 338 25.44 0.61 17.67
N HIS A 339 24.23 0.76 17.13
CA HIS A 339 23.12 1.42 17.80
C HIS A 339 21.93 0.52 18.08
N SER A 340 21.72 -0.52 17.26
CA SER A 340 20.58 -1.43 17.39
C SER A 340 20.96 -2.85 17.02
N THR A 341 20.33 -3.82 17.68
CA THR A 341 20.36 -5.25 17.32
C THR A 341 19.14 -5.66 16.48
N THR A 342 18.21 -4.74 16.25
CA THR A 342 16.89 -4.98 15.64
C THR A 342 16.63 -3.93 14.54
N THR A 343 15.39 -3.43 14.42
CA THR A 343 15.06 -2.31 13.54
C THR A 343 15.81 -1.03 13.91
N MET A 344 15.90 -0.13 12.94
CA MET A 344 16.46 1.22 13.08
C MET A 344 15.40 2.25 12.65
N PRO A 345 15.54 3.53 13.02
CA PRO A 345 14.71 4.59 12.45
C PRO A 345 14.75 4.55 10.92
N VAL A 346 13.60 4.76 10.29
CA VAL A 346 13.53 4.82 8.83
C VAL A 346 14.41 5.94 8.29
N GLY A 347 14.98 5.76 7.10
CA GLY A 347 15.89 6.72 6.47
C GLY A 347 17.28 6.77 7.11
N SER A 348 17.68 5.76 7.89
CA SER A 348 19.01 5.73 8.54
C SER A 348 20.17 5.60 7.54
N TYR A 349 19.93 4.94 6.41
CA TYR A 349 20.92 4.75 5.34
C TYR A 349 20.61 5.63 4.13
N ALA A 350 21.56 5.74 3.20
CA ALA A 350 21.39 6.54 2.00
C ALA A 350 20.27 5.97 1.10
N PRO A 351 19.44 6.82 0.48
CA PRO A 351 18.39 6.36 -0.41
C PRO A 351 18.97 5.86 -1.74
N ASN A 352 18.17 5.13 -2.50
CA ASN A 352 18.48 4.81 -3.89
C ASN A 352 18.25 6.01 -4.83
N ASN A 353 18.50 5.83 -6.13
CA ASN A 353 18.34 6.89 -7.15
C ASN A 353 16.90 7.39 -7.33
N LYS A 354 15.90 6.72 -6.74
CA LYS A 354 14.50 7.13 -6.73
C LYS A 354 14.08 7.75 -5.40
N ARG A 355 15.05 8.10 -4.55
CA ARG A 355 14.83 8.67 -3.20
C ARG A 355 14.03 7.73 -2.29
N LEU A 356 14.18 6.43 -2.49
CA LEU A 356 13.59 5.41 -1.63
C LEU A 356 14.66 4.91 -0.65
N TYR A 357 14.30 4.93 0.63
CA TYR A 357 15.13 4.49 1.73
C TYR A 357 14.77 3.07 2.13
N ASP A 358 15.75 2.37 2.72
CA ASP A 358 15.57 1.07 3.37
C ASP A 358 14.93 -0.01 2.48
N MET A 359 15.00 0.12 1.15
CA MET A 359 14.57 -0.92 0.19
C MET A 359 15.33 -2.24 0.37
N ALA A 360 16.42 -2.26 1.13
CA ALA A 360 17.13 -3.47 1.53
C ALA A 360 17.47 -3.41 3.02
N GLY A 361 16.98 -4.39 3.78
CA GLY A 361 17.18 -4.49 5.21
C GLY A 361 16.09 -3.77 6.00
N ASN A 362 16.39 -3.45 7.26
CA ASN A 362 15.46 -2.91 8.24
C ASN A 362 14.26 -3.84 8.48
N VAL A 363 13.18 -3.74 7.71
CA VAL A 363 12.07 -4.70 7.74
C VAL A 363 11.76 -5.21 6.33
N ALA A 364 11.39 -6.49 6.24
CA ALA A 364 10.86 -7.00 4.99
C ALA A 364 9.47 -6.40 4.75
N GLU A 365 9.08 -6.21 3.50
CA GLU A 365 7.87 -5.47 3.17
C GLU A 365 6.82 -6.36 2.53
N TRP A 366 5.58 -6.27 3.03
CA TRP A 366 4.42 -6.88 2.40
C TRP A 366 4.16 -6.29 1.01
N THR A 367 3.86 -7.17 0.05
CA THR A 367 3.35 -6.78 -1.27
C THR A 367 1.93 -7.31 -1.46
N SER A 368 1.20 -6.75 -2.42
CA SER A 368 -0.15 -7.23 -2.79
C SER A 368 -0.14 -8.60 -3.51
N THR A 369 1.04 -9.05 -3.97
CA THR A 369 1.20 -10.22 -4.83
C THR A 369 1.15 -11.53 -4.05
N ALA A 370 0.39 -12.51 -4.55
CA ALA A 370 0.35 -13.87 -4.03
C ALA A 370 1.64 -14.62 -4.39
N PHE A 371 2.19 -15.38 -3.45
CA PHE A 371 3.43 -16.12 -3.68
C PHE A 371 3.15 -17.45 -4.37
N HIS A 372 3.59 -17.55 -5.62
CA HIS A 372 3.69 -18.81 -6.36
C HIS A 372 5.09 -18.93 -6.95
N GLU A 373 5.67 -20.13 -6.88
CA GLU A 373 7.01 -20.41 -7.41
C GLU A 373 7.07 -20.17 -8.93
N SER A 374 6.05 -20.60 -9.66
CA SER A 374 5.91 -20.42 -11.11
C SER A 374 5.25 -19.09 -11.52
N ALA A 375 5.09 -18.13 -10.61
CA ALA A 375 4.40 -16.85 -10.89
C ALA A 375 4.91 -16.16 -12.17
N TYR A 376 6.21 -16.29 -12.43
CA TYR A 376 6.87 -15.57 -13.52
C TYR A 376 6.53 -16.13 -14.90
N GLU A 377 6.18 -17.42 -14.98
CA GLU A 377 5.82 -18.08 -16.22
C GLU A 377 4.48 -17.56 -16.77
N TYR A 378 3.48 -17.39 -15.90
CA TYR A 378 2.11 -17.05 -16.31
C TYR A 378 1.71 -15.58 -16.09
N MET A 379 2.49 -14.79 -15.33
CA MET A 379 2.16 -13.37 -15.17
C MET A 379 2.20 -12.63 -16.51
N SER A 380 1.35 -11.61 -16.67
CA SER A 380 1.44 -10.67 -17.80
C SER A 380 2.81 -9.98 -17.84
N ASP A 381 3.29 -9.59 -19.02
CA ASP A 381 4.43 -8.68 -19.17
C ASP A 381 4.02 -7.20 -19.06
N PHE A 382 2.72 -6.90 -19.12
CA PHE A 382 2.14 -5.58 -18.93
C PHE A 382 1.49 -5.46 -17.54
N ASN A 383 2.01 -4.55 -16.70
CA ASN A 383 1.56 -4.28 -15.33
C ASN A 383 1.26 -5.56 -14.53
N PRO A 384 2.28 -6.39 -14.26
CA PRO A 384 2.05 -7.71 -13.71
C PRO A 384 1.47 -7.62 -12.30
N ASN A 385 0.36 -8.32 -12.09
CA ASN A 385 -0.31 -8.39 -10.80
C ASN A 385 -0.92 -9.78 -10.61
N VAL A 386 -0.31 -10.58 -9.74
CA VAL A 386 -0.82 -11.91 -9.38
C VAL A 386 -1.46 -11.80 -8.01
N GLN A 387 -2.79 -11.74 -7.96
CA GLN A 387 -3.54 -11.68 -6.70
C GLN A 387 -4.32 -12.97 -6.50
N TYR A 388 -4.49 -13.32 -5.22
CA TYR A 388 -5.32 -14.42 -4.80
C TYR A 388 -5.93 -14.08 -3.45
N ALA A 389 -7.25 -13.97 -3.39
CA ALA A 389 -7.99 -13.81 -2.15
C ALA A 389 -8.19 -15.20 -1.53
N ALA A 390 -7.32 -15.56 -0.59
CA ALA A 390 -7.33 -16.90 0.00
C ALA A 390 -8.46 -17.03 1.03
N ARG A 391 -9.26 -18.09 0.90
CA ARG A 391 -10.38 -18.41 1.78
C ARG A 391 -9.88 -18.96 3.12
N PRO A 392 -10.70 -18.89 4.18
CA PRO A 392 -10.35 -19.48 5.48
C PRO A 392 -10.01 -20.98 5.40
N ASP A 393 -10.68 -21.72 4.53
CA ASP A 393 -10.48 -23.18 4.38
C ASP A 393 -9.41 -23.56 3.33
N ASP A 394 -8.82 -22.57 2.63
CA ASP A 394 -7.82 -22.88 1.62
C ASP A 394 -6.53 -23.45 2.25
N PRO A 395 -5.82 -24.35 1.53
CA PRO A 395 -4.53 -24.86 1.97
C PRO A 395 -3.56 -23.73 2.31
N PRO A 396 -2.71 -23.86 3.36
CA PRO A 396 -1.78 -22.81 3.76
C PRO A 396 -0.90 -22.28 2.62
N VAL A 397 -0.54 -23.14 1.65
CA VAL A 397 0.25 -22.76 0.47
C VAL A 397 -0.39 -21.61 -0.32
N LEU A 398 -1.72 -21.56 -0.41
CA LEU A 398 -2.43 -20.51 -1.15
C LEU A 398 -2.58 -19.21 -0.35
N LYS A 399 -2.30 -19.24 0.96
CA LYS A 399 -2.35 -18.07 1.86
C LYS A 399 -1.03 -17.29 1.92
N ARG A 400 -0.04 -17.69 1.11
CA ARG A 400 1.28 -17.07 1.07
C ARG A 400 1.25 -15.78 0.27
N LYS A 401 1.83 -14.72 0.83
CA LYS A 401 2.02 -13.43 0.16
C LYS A 401 3.51 -13.14 0.02
N VAL A 402 3.88 -12.48 -1.07
CA VAL A 402 5.28 -12.14 -1.35
C VAL A 402 5.73 -11.05 -0.39
N ILE A 403 6.91 -11.25 0.20
CA ILE A 403 7.66 -10.24 0.95
C ILE A 403 9.00 -9.96 0.28
N ARG A 404 9.47 -8.70 0.35
CA ARG A 404 10.71 -8.24 -0.32
C ARG A 404 11.60 -7.41 0.62
N GLY A 405 12.83 -7.12 0.19
CA GLY A 405 13.80 -6.26 0.89
C GLY A 405 14.66 -6.95 1.96
N GLY A 406 14.16 -8.04 2.56
CA GLY A 406 14.80 -8.65 3.72
C GLY A 406 14.75 -7.72 4.94
N SER A 407 15.24 -8.18 6.08
CA SER A 407 15.11 -7.44 7.34
C SER A 407 16.41 -7.42 8.15
N TRP A 408 16.38 -6.72 9.28
CA TRP A 408 17.42 -6.69 10.30
C TRP A 408 17.87 -8.11 10.75
N LYS A 409 17.00 -9.12 10.65
CA LYS A 409 17.35 -10.50 11.01
C LYS A 409 17.97 -11.33 9.89
N ASP A 410 17.88 -10.85 8.65
CA ASP A 410 18.20 -11.63 7.46
C ASP A 410 19.63 -11.42 7.00
N VAL A 411 20.16 -12.42 6.30
CA VAL A 411 21.48 -12.35 5.68
C VAL A 411 21.41 -11.62 4.34
N ALA A 412 22.56 -11.18 3.84
CA ALA A 412 22.70 -10.40 2.59
C ALA A 412 21.97 -10.99 1.36
N TYR A 413 21.74 -12.31 1.31
CA TYR A 413 20.96 -12.94 0.23
C TYR A 413 19.55 -12.35 0.09
N PHE A 414 18.87 -12.08 1.21
CA PHE A 414 17.50 -11.57 1.21
C PHE A 414 17.39 -10.07 0.92
N LEU A 415 18.51 -9.34 0.98
CA LEU A 415 18.58 -7.92 0.67
C LEU A 415 18.65 -7.63 -0.83
N ARG A 416 18.81 -8.67 -1.65
CA ARG A 416 18.99 -8.49 -3.09
C ARG A 416 17.69 -8.04 -3.75
N ASN A 417 17.82 -7.21 -4.78
CA ASN A 417 16.68 -6.71 -5.54
C ASN A 417 15.82 -7.84 -6.11
N GLY A 418 16.41 -8.92 -6.64
CA GLY A 418 15.66 -10.04 -7.22
C GLY A 418 15.18 -11.11 -6.23
N THR A 419 15.63 -11.09 -4.96
CA THR A 419 15.28 -12.16 -4.01
C THR A 419 13.88 -11.97 -3.44
N ARG A 420 12.99 -12.91 -3.75
CA ARG A 420 11.64 -12.98 -3.17
C ARG A 420 11.58 -14.00 -2.05
N SER A 421 10.74 -13.73 -1.06
CA SER A 421 10.38 -14.68 -0.01
C SER A 421 8.86 -14.60 0.21
N PHE A 422 8.33 -15.40 1.13
CA PHE A 422 6.92 -15.36 1.48
C PHE A 422 6.72 -15.40 2.99
N GLU A 423 5.53 -14.95 3.38
CA GLU A 423 4.97 -15.20 4.70
C GLU A 423 3.45 -15.40 4.54
N TYR A 424 2.82 -16.04 5.52
CA TYR A 424 1.36 -16.26 5.50
C TYR A 424 0.60 -14.97 5.81
N GLN A 425 -0.50 -14.72 5.10
CA GLN A 425 -1.26 -13.46 5.17
C GLN A 425 -1.80 -13.11 6.58
N ASP A 426 -1.96 -14.10 7.45
CA ASP A 426 -2.46 -14.02 8.83
C ASP A 426 -1.33 -13.92 9.87
N SER A 427 -0.07 -14.02 9.45
CA SER A 427 1.08 -14.04 10.35
C SER A 427 1.67 -12.65 10.57
N ALA A 428 1.71 -12.22 11.83
CA ALA A 428 2.37 -10.99 12.25
C ALA A 428 3.81 -11.26 12.71
N LYS A 429 4.79 -10.55 12.14
CA LYS A 429 6.21 -10.77 12.40
C LYS A 429 6.91 -9.50 12.88
N SER A 430 7.90 -9.64 13.76
CA SER A 430 8.68 -8.52 14.32
C SER A 430 9.74 -7.96 13.34
N TYR A 431 9.75 -8.47 12.12
CA TYR A 431 10.71 -8.13 11.07
C TYR A 431 10.02 -7.91 9.72
N ILE A 432 8.68 -7.85 9.70
CA ILE A 432 7.89 -7.55 8.50
C ILE A 432 7.05 -6.30 8.78
N GLY A 433 7.21 -5.30 7.92
CA GLY A 433 6.39 -4.09 7.83
C GLY A 433 5.81 -3.96 6.42
N PHE A 434 5.56 -2.73 5.99
CA PHE A 434 5.10 -2.45 4.63
C PHE A 434 5.29 -0.97 4.27
N ARG A 435 5.15 -0.67 2.99
CA ARG A 435 5.02 0.69 2.46
C ARG A 435 3.84 0.75 1.49
N CYS A 436 3.28 1.93 1.24
CA CYS A 436 2.17 2.08 0.30
C CYS A 436 2.66 2.57 -1.06
N VAL A 437 1.84 2.30 -2.07
CA VAL A 437 1.90 2.92 -3.40
C VAL A 437 0.55 3.50 -3.78
N LYS A 438 0.56 4.46 -4.70
CA LYS A 438 -0.64 5.03 -5.32
C LYS A 438 -0.40 5.15 -6.82
N THR A 439 -1.26 4.54 -7.63
CA THR A 439 -1.15 4.62 -9.10
C THR A 439 -1.28 6.07 -9.59
N SER A 440 -0.47 6.44 -10.59
CA SER A 440 -0.44 7.80 -11.11
C SER A 440 -0.47 7.83 -12.63
N PHE A 441 -1.17 8.82 -13.17
CA PHE A 441 -1.22 9.09 -14.61
C PHE A 441 -0.77 10.54 -14.92
N VAL A 442 0.02 11.14 -14.02
CA VAL A 442 0.51 12.52 -14.13
C VAL A 442 1.08 12.82 -15.51
N ASP A 443 1.88 11.92 -16.07
CA ASP A 443 2.52 12.15 -17.38
C ASP A 443 1.55 12.15 -18.55
N GLU A 444 0.43 11.43 -18.46
CA GLU A 444 -0.63 11.44 -19.48
C GLU A 444 -1.46 12.73 -19.39
N PHE A 445 -1.64 13.24 -18.17
CA PHE A 445 -2.35 14.50 -17.95
C PHE A 445 -1.53 15.72 -18.40
N LYS A 446 -0.18 15.64 -18.39
CA LYS A 446 0.69 16.71 -18.91
C LYS A 446 0.55 16.91 -20.43
N LEU A 447 0.22 15.86 -21.18
CA LEU A 447 0.05 15.92 -22.64
C LEU A 447 -1.24 16.65 -23.10
N LYS A 448 -2.13 17.00 -22.17
CA LYS A 448 -3.37 17.77 -22.46
C LYS A 448 -3.17 19.31 -22.46
N LYS A 449 -1.94 19.78 -22.63
CA LYS A 449 -1.61 21.22 -22.72
C LYS A 449 -1.24 21.66 -24.12
#